data_AF-A0A7X7BST5-F1
#
_entry.id   AF-A0A7X7BST5-F1
#
_cell.length_a   1.000
_cell.length_b   1.000
_cell.length_c   1.000
_cell.angle_alpha   90.00
_cell.angle_beta   90.00
_cell.angle_gamma   90.00
#
_symmetry.space_group_name_H-M   'P 1'
#
loop_
_entity.id
_entity.type
_entity.pdbx_description
1 polymer ?
#
loop_
_entity_poly.entity_id
_entity_poly.type
_entity_poly.pdbx_seq_one_letter_code
_entity_poly.pdbx_strand_id
1 'polypeptide(L)'
;MNNQAFQKLSPNHPLTNEQNSLINRIIKFAAAHLQNKNIPAVFTIYGDAGTGKSVILSSLFDRIQKLSRNNTAPFSGTQNYFLVNHPELLKVYKQIAGPLQELYKKDYMRPTSFINQLDKKQKTADIVVIDEAHLLLSQPDHYNNFYHNNQLEEIIKLAKVVVLVFDEYQVLRMKSFWTKERLEQITHRYAHEEYVLHHQFRMTAPDNLINWFDAFTQGTLRPLDKTMWQNYDFRIFTDAEKMRQEIIKRNNEEGLARVLSTSGYPSTLDGGKHYIKEGNFKMPWDQYNYTSTPWAEIPETINEVGSIYTCQGFDLNYAGIIIGPPISQVPHTNKLQ
;
A
#
# COMPACT_ATOMS: atom_id res chain seq x y z
N MET A 1 -10.49 -16.49 -9.80
CA MET A 1 -10.92 -15.60 -8.69
C MET A 1 -10.78 -14.17 -9.17
N ASN A 2 -11.75 -13.29 -8.92
CA ASN A 2 -11.63 -11.90 -9.35
C ASN A 2 -10.67 -11.14 -8.40
N ASN A 3 -9.49 -10.79 -8.89
CA ASN A 3 -8.45 -10.12 -8.12
C ASN A 3 -8.49 -8.59 -8.20
N GLN A 4 -9.56 -8.01 -8.78
CA GLN A 4 -9.79 -6.56 -8.83
C GLN A 4 -9.71 -5.95 -7.43
N ALA A 5 -8.93 -4.87 -7.31
CA ALA A 5 -8.62 -4.25 -6.03
C ALA A 5 -9.90 -3.73 -5.35
N PHE A 6 -10.84 -3.21 -6.14
CA PHE A 6 -12.15 -2.77 -5.67
C PHE A 6 -12.92 -3.86 -4.89
N GLN A 7 -12.91 -5.11 -5.35
CA GLN A 7 -13.66 -6.18 -4.69
C GLN A 7 -12.98 -6.63 -3.40
N LYS A 8 -11.65 -6.72 -3.40
CA LYS A 8 -10.88 -7.12 -2.23
C LYS A 8 -10.95 -6.09 -1.10
N LEU A 9 -10.86 -4.81 -1.46
CA LEU A 9 -10.82 -3.72 -0.48
C LEU A 9 -12.22 -3.20 -0.11
N SER A 10 -13.28 -3.77 -0.67
CA SER A 10 -14.65 -3.37 -0.34
C SER A 10 -14.94 -3.60 1.15
N PRO A 11 -15.58 -2.64 1.85
CA PRO A 11 -15.99 -2.82 3.25
C PRO A 11 -16.91 -4.02 3.49
N ASN A 12 -17.59 -4.50 2.44
CA ASN A 12 -18.50 -5.65 2.48
C ASN A 12 -17.78 -6.99 2.33
N HIS A 13 -16.45 -7.00 2.17
CA HIS A 13 -15.67 -8.23 2.15
C HIS A 13 -15.87 -9.00 3.47
N PRO A 14 -16.13 -10.32 3.45
CA PRO A 14 -16.26 -11.11 4.67
C PRO A 14 -14.99 -11.00 5.53
N LEU A 15 -15.19 -10.71 6.81
CA LEU A 15 -14.10 -10.56 7.79
C LEU A 15 -13.98 -11.82 8.65
N THR A 16 -12.77 -12.17 9.04
CA THR A 16 -12.55 -13.23 10.04
C THR A 16 -13.01 -12.77 11.43
N ASN A 17 -13.14 -13.71 12.37
CA ASN A 17 -13.46 -13.39 13.77
C ASN A 17 -12.38 -12.50 14.42
N GLU A 18 -11.12 -12.74 14.08
CA GLU A 18 -9.97 -11.95 14.54
C GLU A 18 -10.05 -10.51 14.02
N GLN A 19 -10.28 -10.34 12.71
CA GLN A 19 -10.45 -9.01 12.10
C GLN A 19 -11.63 -8.25 12.70
N ASN A 20 -12.77 -8.91 12.91
CA ASN A 20 -13.92 -8.30 13.58
C ASN A 20 -13.60 -7.87 15.02
N SER A 21 -12.86 -8.69 15.76
CA SER A 21 -12.46 -8.39 17.14
C SER A 21 -11.50 -7.20 17.19
N LEU A 22 -10.54 -7.14 16.27
CA LEU A 22 -9.63 -6.00 16.11
C LEU A 22 -10.38 -4.71 15.79
N ILE A 23 -11.28 -4.73 14.82
CA ILE A 23 -12.10 -3.55 14.46
C ILE A 23 -12.91 -3.06 15.68
N ASN A 24 -13.53 -3.97 16.42
CA ASN A 24 -14.28 -3.61 17.63
C ASN A 24 -13.38 -3.02 18.72
N ARG A 25 -12.15 -3.52 18.87
CA ARG A 25 -11.15 -2.97 19.79
C ARG A 25 -10.77 -1.54 19.39
N ILE A 26 -10.50 -1.30 18.11
CA ILE A 26 -10.15 0.03 17.60
C ILE A 26 -11.32 1.01 17.77
N ILE A 27 -12.56 0.59 17.53
CA ILE A 27 -13.75 1.42 17.76
C ILE A 27 -13.89 1.79 19.25
N LYS A 28 -13.65 0.84 20.17
CA LYS A 28 -13.67 1.12 21.61
C LYS A 28 -12.58 2.11 22.02
N PHE A 29 -11.36 1.92 21.51
CA PHE A 29 -10.25 2.85 21.71
C PHE A 29 -10.62 4.26 21.21
N ALA A 30 -11.12 4.38 19.99
CA ALA A 30 -11.54 5.66 19.42
C ALA A 30 -12.65 6.30 20.27
N ALA A 31 -13.66 5.54 20.69
CA ALA A 31 -14.76 6.04 21.54
C ALA A 31 -14.25 6.62 22.87
N ALA A 32 -13.28 5.96 23.52
CA ALA A 32 -12.70 6.41 24.77
C ALA A 32 -11.89 7.71 24.61
N HIS A 33 -11.18 7.87 23.49
CA HIS A 33 -10.30 9.02 23.26
C HIS A 33 -10.97 10.20 22.56
N LEU A 34 -12.10 10.00 21.86
CA LEU A 34 -12.88 11.09 21.26
C LEU A 34 -13.38 12.13 22.27
N GLN A 35 -13.65 11.69 23.50
CA GLN A 35 -14.12 12.57 24.59
C GLN A 35 -12.99 13.39 25.21
N ASN A 36 -11.73 12.95 25.05
CA ASN A 36 -10.57 13.53 25.72
C ASN A 36 -9.84 14.52 24.79
N LYS A 37 -10.27 15.78 24.81
CA LYS A 37 -9.87 16.79 23.79
C LYS A 37 -8.40 17.23 23.82
N ASN A 38 -7.65 16.90 24.88
CA ASN A 38 -6.36 17.54 25.14
C ASN A 38 -5.15 16.70 24.72
N ILE A 39 -5.31 15.39 24.48
CA ILE A 39 -4.19 14.50 24.18
C ILE A 39 -4.62 13.57 23.03
N PRO A 40 -3.94 13.63 21.86
CA PRO A 40 -4.16 12.68 20.79
C PRO A 40 -3.93 11.25 21.24
N ALA A 41 -4.59 10.30 20.58
CA ALA A 41 -4.41 8.88 20.80
C ALA A 41 -4.07 8.17 19.49
N VAL A 42 -3.20 7.17 19.55
CA VAL A 42 -2.68 6.48 18.36
C VAL A 42 -2.89 4.97 18.48
N PHE A 43 -3.51 4.35 17.49
CA PHE A 43 -3.63 2.91 17.37
C PHE A 43 -2.78 2.42 16.20
N THR A 44 -1.81 1.53 16.45
CA THR A 44 -0.91 1.00 15.42
C THR A 44 -1.23 -0.45 15.09
N ILE A 45 -1.43 -0.75 13.81
CA ILE A 45 -1.62 -2.12 13.31
C ILE A 45 -0.37 -2.51 12.52
N TYR A 46 0.39 -3.47 13.05
CA TYR A 46 1.51 -4.07 12.35
C TYR A 46 1.03 -5.29 11.57
N GLY A 47 1.67 -5.55 10.42
CA GLY A 47 1.51 -6.82 9.74
C GLY A 47 2.22 -6.83 8.40
N ASP A 48 2.57 -8.01 7.92
CA ASP A 48 3.28 -8.18 6.66
C ASP A 48 2.35 -8.02 5.45
N ALA A 49 2.95 -7.99 4.26
CA ALA A 49 2.23 -7.93 3.00
C ALA A 49 1.18 -9.06 2.94
N GLY A 50 -0.09 -8.70 2.72
CA GLY A 50 -1.16 -9.68 2.58
C GLY A 50 -1.81 -10.19 3.85
N THR A 51 -1.57 -9.58 5.01
CA THR A 51 -2.30 -9.86 6.27
C THR A 51 -3.71 -9.26 6.35
N GLY A 52 -4.22 -8.68 5.25
CA GLY A 52 -5.58 -8.13 5.18
C GLY A 52 -5.75 -6.72 5.76
N LYS A 53 -4.64 -5.99 5.97
CA LYS A 53 -4.60 -4.64 6.58
C LYS A 53 -5.57 -3.64 5.93
N SER A 54 -5.51 -3.50 4.61
CA SER A 54 -6.36 -2.57 3.87
C SER A 54 -7.86 -2.93 3.94
N VAL A 55 -8.20 -4.22 4.09
CA VAL A 55 -9.59 -4.68 4.28
C VAL A 55 -10.08 -4.29 5.68
N ILE A 56 -9.25 -4.51 6.70
CA ILE A 56 -9.51 -4.09 8.09
C ILE A 56 -9.77 -2.59 8.13
N LEU A 57 -8.90 -1.78 7.52
CA LEU A 57 -9.05 -0.32 7.51
C LEU A 57 -10.31 0.13 6.75
N SER A 58 -10.62 -0.48 5.61
CA SER A 58 -11.82 -0.17 4.82
C SER A 58 -13.10 -0.44 5.61
N SER A 59 -13.21 -1.62 6.22
CA SER A 59 -14.35 -1.99 7.06
C SER A 59 -14.42 -1.17 8.36
N LEU A 60 -13.28 -0.84 8.98
CA LEU A 60 -13.21 0.05 10.13
C LEU A 60 -13.77 1.44 9.78
N PHE A 61 -13.32 2.01 8.67
CA PHE A 61 -13.72 3.36 8.27
C PHE A 61 -15.21 3.41 7.90
N ASP A 62 -15.74 2.39 7.21
CA ASP A 62 -17.17 2.25 6.96
C ASP A 62 -17.99 2.23 8.26
N ARG A 63 -17.57 1.44 9.26
CA ARG A 63 -18.25 1.41 10.58
C ARG A 63 -18.19 2.76 11.29
N ILE A 64 -17.04 3.43 11.29
CA ILE A 64 -16.88 4.76 11.90
C ILE A 64 -17.80 5.77 11.21
N GLN A 65 -17.85 5.77 9.88
CA GLN A 65 -18.70 6.69 9.12
C GLN A 65 -20.19 6.43 9.36
N LYS A 66 -20.61 5.16 9.41
CA LYS A 66 -21.98 4.78 9.81
C LYS A 66 -22.33 5.28 11.21
N LEU A 67 -21.45 5.07 12.20
CA LEU A 67 -21.67 5.56 13.56
C LEU A 67 -21.77 7.10 13.60
N SER A 68 -20.90 7.80 12.84
CA SER A 68 -20.87 9.25 12.81
C SER A 68 -22.13 9.85 12.21
N ARG A 69 -22.54 9.36 11.04
CA ARG A 69 -23.61 9.95 10.23
C ARG A 69 -25.00 9.51 10.68
N ASN A 70 -25.10 8.35 11.33
CA ASN A 70 -26.32 7.92 12.02
C ASN A 70 -26.41 8.50 13.45
N ASN A 71 -25.60 9.53 13.78
CA ASN A 71 -25.62 10.24 15.05
C ASN A 71 -25.50 9.32 16.29
N THR A 72 -24.70 8.25 16.18
CA THR A 72 -24.47 7.33 17.30
C THR A 72 -23.38 7.88 18.20
N ALA A 73 -23.68 8.14 19.47
CA ALA A 73 -22.69 8.58 20.44
C ALA A 73 -21.63 7.48 20.72
N PRO A 74 -20.35 7.83 20.94
CA PRO A 74 -19.78 9.19 20.96
C PRO A 74 -19.32 9.72 19.57
N PHE A 75 -19.63 9.02 18.48
CA PHE A 75 -19.15 9.36 17.13
C PHE A 75 -20.01 10.40 16.39
N SER A 76 -21.17 10.76 16.93
CA SER A 76 -22.14 11.65 16.31
C SER A 76 -21.51 12.91 15.70
N GLY A 77 -21.62 13.06 14.38
CA GLY A 77 -21.14 14.24 13.65
C GLY A 77 -19.62 14.41 13.57
N THR A 78 -18.83 13.38 13.92
CA THR A 78 -17.37 13.40 13.83
C THR A 78 -16.87 13.64 12.40
N GLN A 79 -15.80 14.43 12.28
CA GLN A 79 -15.07 14.71 11.05
C GLN A 79 -13.92 13.72 10.89
N ASN A 80 -14.15 12.68 10.08
CA ASN A 80 -13.19 11.58 9.92
C ASN A 80 -12.56 11.58 8.52
N TYR A 81 -11.30 11.16 8.44
CA TYR A 81 -10.53 11.13 7.20
C TYR A 81 -9.80 9.80 7.02
N PHE A 82 -9.68 9.36 5.77
CA PHE A 82 -8.88 8.22 5.37
C PHE A 82 -7.73 8.69 4.48
N LEU A 83 -6.50 8.49 4.94
CA LEU A 83 -5.29 8.96 4.30
C LEU A 83 -4.56 7.81 3.61
N VAL A 84 -4.24 8.02 2.34
CA VAL A 84 -3.46 7.07 1.53
C VAL A 84 -2.44 7.88 0.73
N ASN A 85 -1.15 7.61 0.95
CA ASN A 85 -0.13 8.33 0.19
C ASN A 85 0.03 7.76 -1.23
N HIS A 86 -0.23 6.46 -1.40
CA HIS A 86 -0.14 5.78 -2.70
C HIS A 86 -1.23 6.27 -3.68
N PRO A 87 -0.86 6.88 -4.83
CA PRO A 87 -1.80 7.46 -5.79
C PRO A 87 -2.85 6.48 -6.32
N GLU A 88 -2.40 5.32 -6.79
CA GLU A 88 -3.25 4.33 -7.43
C GLU A 88 -4.18 3.63 -6.42
N LEU A 89 -3.70 3.33 -5.22
CA LEU A 89 -4.54 2.80 -4.14
C LEU A 89 -5.61 3.81 -3.69
N LEU A 90 -5.28 5.10 -3.62
CA LEU A 90 -6.27 6.15 -3.33
C LEU A 90 -7.39 6.19 -4.40
N LYS A 91 -7.08 5.89 -5.67
CA LYS A 91 -8.11 5.75 -6.72
C LYS A 91 -9.06 4.60 -6.42
N VAL A 92 -8.55 3.43 -6.00
CA VAL A 92 -9.37 2.27 -5.60
C VAL A 92 -10.33 2.67 -4.48
N TYR A 93 -9.82 3.26 -3.40
CA TYR A 93 -10.67 3.70 -2.28
C TYR A 93 -11.74 4.71 -2.71
N LYS A 94 -11.40 5.63 -3.62
CA LYS A 94 -12.36 6.60 -4.18
C LYS A 94 -13.35 5.99 -5.18
N GLN A 95 -13.07 4.84 -5.77
CA GLN A 95 -14.02 4.08 -6.58
C GLN A 95 -15.00 3.31 -5.68
N ILE A 96 -14.50 2.73 -4.58
CA ILE A 96 -15.30 2.10 -3.52
C ILE A 96 -16.22 3.12 -2.84
N ALA A 97 -15.71 4.32 -2.59
CA ALA A 97 -16.49 5.43 -2.07
C ALA A 97 -17.40 6.05 -3.14
N GLY A 98 -18.58 6.50 -2.76
CA GLY A 98 -19.59 7.06 -3.68
C GLY A 98 -20.81 6.14 -3.86
N PRO A 99 -20.65 4.89 -4.34
CA PRO A 99 -21.75 3.93 -4.38
C PRO A 99 -22.31 3.57 -2.99
N LEU A 100 -21.48 3.62 -1.95
CA LEU A 100 -21.87 3.35 -0.57
C LEU A 100 -22.35 4.64 0.09
N GLN A 101 -23.59 4.62 0.62
CA GLN A 101 -24.28 5.79 1.18
C GLN A 101 -23.44 6.55 2.22
N GLU A 102 -22.71 5.82 3.06
CA GLU A 102 -21.93 6.38 4.16
C GLU A 102 -20.45 6.66 3.85
N LEU A 103 -20.00 6.47 2.61
CA LEU A 103 -18.61 6.74 2.22
C LEU A 103 -18.55 7.79 1.13
N TYR A 104 -18.04 8.98 1.46
CA TYR A 104 -17.90 10.07 0.50
C TYR A 104 -16.46 10.17 0.00
N LYS A 105 -16.27 10.39 -1.30
CA LYS A 105 -14.94 10.54 -1.93
C LYS A 105 -14.11 11.67 -1.31
N LYS A 106 -14.75 12.69 -0.74
CA LYS A 106 -14.09 13.82 -0.07
C LYS A 106 -13.42 13.45 1.26
N ASP A 107 -13.79 12.33 1.87
CA ASP A 107 -13.21 11.85 3.13
C ASP A 107 -11.87 11.13 2.90
N TYR A 108 -11.55 10.82 1.63
CA TYR A 108 -10.32 10.15 1.20
C TYR A 108 -9.37 11.14 0.54
N MET A 109 -8.16 11.28 1.08
CA MET A 109 -7.17 12.23 0.57
C MET A 109 -5.73 11.81 0.84
N ARG A 110 -4.78 12.53 0.23
CA ARG A 110 -3.35 12.33 0.53
C ARG A 110 -2.96 13.04 1.83
N PRO A 111 -1.95 12.54 2.55
CA PRO A 111 -1.41 13.14 3.77
C PRO A 111 -1.10 14.64 3.66
N THR A 112 -0.32 15.07 2.65
CA THR A 112 0.03 16.49 2.48
C THR A 112 -1.20 17.37 2.24
N SER A 113 -2.17 16.88 1.46
CA SER A 113 -3.42 17.61 1.20
C SER A 113 -4.25 17.76 2.48
N PHE A 114 -4.29 16.73 3.32
CA PHE A 114 -4.95 16.78 4.62
C PHE A 114 -4.32 17.82 5.55
N ILE A 115 -3.00 17.75 5.74
CA ILE A 115 -2.23 18.66 6.61
C ILE A 115 -2.47 20.11 6.17
N ASN A 116 -2.14 20.43 4.90
CA ASN A 116 -2.27 21.78 4.36
C ASN A 116 -3.71 22.32 4.43
N GLN A 117 -4.72 21.45 4.24
CA GLN A 117 -6.12 21.85 4.31
C GLN A 117 -6.56 22.16 5.75
N LEU A 118 -6.19 21.32 6.72
CA LEU A 118 -6.63 21.48 8.10
C LEU A 118 -5.89 22.64 8.79
N ASP A 119 -4.60 22.82 8.52
CA ASP A 119 -3.84 23.99 8.98
C ASP A 119 -4.46 25.29 8.46
N LYS A 120 -4.73 25.37 7.15
CA LYS A 120 -5.35 26.55 6.55
C LYS A 120 -6.73 26.86 7.15
N LYS A 121 -7.49 25.83 7.52
CA LYS A 121 -8.83 25.97 8.11
C LYS A 121 -8.80 26.12 9.63
N GLN A 122 -7.65 25.97 10.28
CA GLN A 122 -7.50 25.92 11.73
C GLN A 122 -8.48 24.91 12.36
N LYS A 123 -8.52 23.70 11.79
CA LYS A 123 -9.43 22.63 12.21
C LYS A 123 -8.64 21.39 12.62
N THR A 124 -9.25 20.62 13.52
CA THR A 124 -8.76 19.30 13.96
C THR A 124 -9.76 18.24 13.51
N ALA A 125 -9.27 17.12 13.00
CA ALA A 125 -10.06 15.94 12.71
C ALA A 125 -10.41 15.18 14.00
N ASP A 126 -11.52 14.46 13.99
CA ASP A 126 -11.89 13.58 15.08
C ASP A 126 -11.15 12.24 14.98
N ILE A 127 -11.23 11.59 13.82
CA ILE A 127 -10.53 10.32 13.56
C ILE A 127 -9.82 10.37 12.22
N VAL A 128 -8.56 9.97 12.19
CA VAL A 128 -7.77 9.80 10.97
C VAL A 128 -7.33 8.35 10.87
N VAL A 129 -7.70 7.69 9.77
CA VAL A 129 -7.22 6.35 9.41
C VAL A 129 -6.14 6.51 8.34
N ILE A 130 -5.00 5.85 8.49
CA ILE A 130 -3.86 5.94 7.58
C ILE A 130 -3.54 4.54 7.07
N ASP A 131 -3.64 4.34 5.75
CA ASP A 131 -3.10 3.15 5.10
C ASP A 131 -1.69 3.42 4.57
N GLU A 132 -0.87 2.38 4.52
CA GLU A 132 0.52 2.43 4.06
C GLU A 132 1.35 3.52 4.78
N ALA A 133 1.30 3.58 6.12
CA ALA A 133 1.95 4.65 6.88
C ALA A 133 3.49 4.68 6.72
N HIS A 134 4.10 3.57 6.33
CA HIS A 134 5.51 3.49 5.92
C HIS A 134 5.83 4.31 4.66
N LEU A 135 4.83 4.80 3.93
CA LEU A 135 4.99 5.74 2.81
C LEU A 135 4.90 7.21 3.24
N LEU A 136 4.62 7.51 4.51
CA LEU A 136 4.58 8.90 4.98
C LEU A 136 5.96 9.57 4.88
N LEU A 137 5.98 10.84 4.53
CA LEU A 137 7.24 11.59 4.47
C LEU A 137 7.80 11.80 5.87
N SER A 138 9.07 11.44 6.06
CA SER A 138 9.82 11.64 7.31
C SER A 138 10.80 12.82 7.22
N GLN A 139 10.67 13.64 6.17
CA GLN A 139 11.44 14.86 5.93
C GLN A 139 10.63 15.81 5.01
N PRO A 140 11.00 17.10 4.90
CA PRO A 140 10.33 18.04 4.00
C PRO A 140 10.36 17.59 2.53
N ASP A 141 9.31 17.93 1.80
CA ASP A 141 9.22 17.75 0.36
C ASP A 141 8.54 18.96 -0.29
N HIS A 142 9.32 20.01 -0.53
CA HIS A 142 8.82 21.27 -1.06
C HIS A 142 8.19 21.12 -2.45
N TYR A 143 8.66 20.16 -3.25
CA TYR A 143 8.06 19.87 -4.57
C TYR A 143 6.60 19.45 -4.44
N ASN A 144 6.28 18.66 -3.41
CA ASN A 144 4.93 18.23 -3.09
C ASN A 144 4.21 19.16 -2.10
N ASN A 145 4.72 20.38 -1.88
CA ASN A 145 4.19 21.37 -0.93
C ASN A 145 4.09 20.85 0.51
N PHE A 146 5.03 20.01 0.93
CA PHE A 146 5.18 19.58 2.32
C PHE A 146 6.42 20.26 2.93
N TYR A 147 6.20 21.14 3.89
CA TYR A 147 7.26 21.99 4.47
C TYR A 147 7.63 21.62 5.92
N HIS A 148 6.94 20.64 6.52
CA HIS A 148 7.20 20.17 7.87
C HIS A 148 8.22 19.02 7.87
N ASN A 149 8.67 18.63 9.06
CA ASN A 149 9.71 17.61 9.21
C ASN A 149 9.18 16.18 9.12
N ASN A 150 7.93 15.91 9.53
CA ASN A 150 7.40 14.55 9.54
C ASN A 150 5.86 14.56 9.40
N GLN A 151 5.32 13.85 8.41
CA GLN A 151 3.87 13.83 8.15
C GLN A 151 3.08 13.20 9.29
N LEU A 152 3.60 12.13 9.92
CA LEU A 152 2.89 11.46 11.02
C LEU A 152 2.76 12.39 12.23
N GLU A 153 3.83 13.11 12.59
CA GLU A 153 3.77 14.08 13.69
C GLU A 153 2.73 15.18 13.43
N GLU A 154 2.68 15.73 12.20
CA GLU A 154 1.67 16.74 11.86
C GLU A 154 0.24 16.17 11.84
N ILE A 155 0.05 14.94 11.34
CA ILE A 155 -1.27 14.29 11.36
C ILE A 155 -1.75 14.07 12.80
N ILE A 156 -0.86 13.63 13.70
CA ILE A 156 -1.23 13.42 15.12
C ILE A 156 -1.60 14.75 15.79
N LYS A 157 -0.91 15.86 15.48
CA LYS A 157 -1.31 17.20 15.99
C LYS A 157 -2.68 17.65 15.49
N LEU A 158 -3.07 17.20 14.30
CA LEU A 158 -4.30 17.59 13.62
C LEU A 158 -5.47 16.60 13.82
N ALA A 159 -5.34 15.61 14.71
CA ALA A 159 -6.35 14.59 14.96
C ALA A 159 -6.50 14.27 16.45
N LYS A 160 -7.71 13.89 16.89
CA LYS A 160 -7.91 13.33 18.25
C LYS A 160 -7.50 11.87 18.32
N VAL A 161 -7.84 11.08 17.30
CA VAL A 161 -7.49 9.67 17.21
C VAL A 161 -6.87 9.40 15.85
N VAL A 162 -5.69 8.76 15.84
CA VAL A 162 -5.03 8.28 14.62
C VAL A 162 -4.97 6.76 14.67
N VAL A 163 -5.48 6.10 13.64
CA VAL A 163 -5.33 4.66 13.43
C VAL A 163 -4.45 4.47 12.20
N LEU A 164 -3.35 3.75 12.32
CA LEU A 164 -2.41 3.57 11.23
C LEU A 164 -1.99 2.12 11.05
N VAL A 165 -1.76 1.74 9.80
CA VAL A 165 -1.14 0.48 9.40
C VAL A 165 0.31 0.69 9.04
N PHE A 166 1.19 -0.18 9.54
CA PHE A 166 2.62 -0.16 9.25
C PHE A 166 3.15 -1.53 8.82
N ASP A 167 3.96 -1.53 7.76
CA ASP A 167 4.65 -2.70 7.23
C ASP A 167 6.13 -2.33 6.99
N GLU A 168 7.02 -2.86 7.83
CA GLU A 168 8.45 -2.49 7.81
C GLU A 168 9.18 -2.95 6.54
N TYR A 169 8.71 -4.03 5.90
CA TYR A 169 9.31 -4.58 4.70
C TYR A 169 8.91 -3.83 3.43
N GLN A 170 7.89 -2.96 3.51
CA GLN A 170 7.39 -2.17 2.39
C GLN A 170 7.90 -0.72 2.37
N VAL A 171 8.87 -0.38 3.22
CA VAL A 171 9.46 0.96 3.26
C VAL A 171 10.25 1.23 1.97
N LEU A 172 9.75 2.16 1.16
CA LEU A 172 10.47 2.66 -0.01
C LEU A 172 11.53 3.67 0.43
N ARG A 173 12.79 3.45 0.05
CA ARG A 173 13.97 4.19 0.55
C ARG A 173 14.05 5.68 0.13
N MET A 174 13.03 6.25 -0.51
CA MET A 174 13.00 7.64 -0.96
C MET A 174 12.15 8.51 -0.03
N LYS A 175 12.80 9.43 0.70
CA LYS A 175 12.19 10.44 1.62
C LYS A 175 11.30 9.91 2.76
N SER A 176 11.11 8.60 2.84
CA SER A 176 10.30 7.90 3.85
C SER A 176 11.23 6.93 4.57
N PHE A 177 11.88 7.40 5.62
CA PHE A 177 12.87 6.64 6.36
C PHE A 177 12.24 6.09 7.64
N TRP A 178 11.44 5.05 7.50
CA TRP A 178 10.76 4.41 8.61
C TRP A 178 11.45 3.13 9.05
N THR A 179 11.53 2.98 10.36
CA THR A 179 11.78 1.72 11.05
C THR A 179 10.74 1.61 12.16
N LYS A 180 10.56 0.40 12.72
CA LYS A 180 9.68 0.22 13.87
C LYS A 180 10.06 1.16 15.02
N GLU A 181 11.35 1.28 15.33
CA GLU A 181 11.84 2.14 16.41
C GLU A 181 11.53 3.62 16.16
N ARG A 182 11.67 4.10 14.92
CA ARG A 182 11.34 5.48 14.55
C ARG A 182 9.84 5.76 14.66
N LEU A 183 9.01 4.79 14.29
CA LEU A 183 7.56 4.89 14.45
C LEU A 183 7.19 4.98 15.93
N GLU A 184 7.71 4.06 16.75
CA GLU A 184 7.46 4.01 18.20
C GLU A 184 7.92 5.28 18.93
N GLN A 185 9.06 5.85 18.53
CA GLN A 185 9.55 7.14 19.06
C GLN A 185 8.56 8.29 18.88
N ILE A 186 7.66 8.21 17.91
CA ILE A 186 6.61 9.19 17.66
C ILE A 186 5.31 8.76 18.35
N THR A 187 4.85 7.52 18.11
CA THR A 187 3.53 7.06 18.54
C THR A 187 3.43 6.88 20.06
N HIS A 188 4.48 6.40 20.73
CA HIS A 188 4.48 6.14 22.18
C HIS A 188 4.56 7.42 23.05
N ARG A 189 4.63 8.60 22.44
CA ARG A 189 4.49 9.89 23.15
C ARG A 189 3.04 10.18 23.56
N TYR A 190 2.10 9.41 23.04
CA TYR A 190 0.65 9.60 23.17
C TYR A 190 0.01 8.37 23.84
N ALA A 191 -1.29 8.48 24.16
CA ALA A 191 -2.05 7.28 24.52
C ALA A 191 -2.02 6.32 23.33
N HIS A 192 -1.51 5.11 23.54
CA HIS A 192 -1.19 4.20 22.44
C HIS A 192 -1.65 2.78 22.71
N GLU A 193 -2.16 2.14 21.66
CA GLU A 193 -2.38 0.71 21.60
C GLU A 193 -1.83 0.17 20.28
N GLU A 194 -1.41 -1.10 20.30
CA GLU A 194 -0.96 -1.80 19.11
C GLU A 194 -1.58 -3.19 18.95
N TYR A 195 -1.54 -3.67 17.72
CA TYR A 195 -1.91 -5.02 17.35
C TYR A 195 -1.05 -5.52 16.19
N VAL A 196 -0.60 -6.78 16.25
CA VAL A 196 0.18 -7.43 15.20
C VAL A 196 -0.70 -8.47 14.50
N LEU A 197 -0.84 -8.35 13.19
CA LEU A 197 -1.52 -9.34 12.36
C LEU A 197 -0.53 -10.44 11.98
N HIS A 198 -0.79 -11.67 12.43
CA HIS A 198 0.11 -12.80 12.22
C HIS A 198 -0.27 -13.69 11.02
N HIS A 199 -1.49 -13.57 10.50
CA HIS A 199 -1.98 -14.44 9.42
C HIS A 199 -1.89 -13.77 8.04
N GLN A 200 -1.04 -14.32 7.16
CA GLN A 200 -0.87 -13.87 5.77
C GLN A 200 -1.84 -14.62 4.84
N PHE A 201 -2.52 -13.88 3.95
CA PHE A 201 -3.58 -14.41 3.07
C PHE A 201 -3.23 -14.42 1.57
N ARG A 202 -2.09 -13.85 1.13
CA ARG A 202 -1.94 -13.42 -0.29
C ARG A 202 -1.13 -14.29 -1.23
N MET A 203 -0.26 -15.18 -0.79
CA MET A 203 0.43 -16.08 -1.72
C MET A 203 0.00 -17.52 -1.46
N THR A 204 -0.64 -18.14 -2.46
CA THR A 204 -0.79 -19.59 -2.54
C THR A 204 0.53 -20.28 -2.92
N ALA A 205 1.65 -19.56 -2.82
CA ALA A 205 2.98 -20.09 -3.03
C ALA A 205 3.31 -21.06 -1.89
N PRO A 206 3.89 -22.23 -2.20
CA PRO A 206 4.41 -23.12 -1.17
C PRO A 206 5.50 -22.44 -0.31
N ASP A 207 5.58 -22.79 0.97
CA ASP A 207 6.51 -22.18 1.94
C ASP A 207 7.98 -22.22 1.48
N ASN A 208 8.39 -23.27 0.79
CA ASN A 208 9.75 -23.39 0.26
C ASN A 208 10.05 -22.37 -0.85
N LEU A 209 9.07 -21.99 -1.68
CA LEU A 209 9.22 -20.89 -2.64
C LEU A 209 9.26 -19.53 -1.92
N ILE A 210 8.43 -19.32 -0.90
CA ILE A 210 8.43 -18.09 -0.10
C ILE A 210 9.80 -17.90 0.56
N ASN A 211 10.32 -18.93 1.24
CA ASN A 211 11.65 -18.91 1.83
C ASN A 211 12.77 -18.66 0.81
N TRP A 212 12.57 -19.05 -0.45
CA TRP A 212 13.50 -18.74 -1.53
C TRP A 212 13.45 -17.26 -1.91
N PHE A 213 12.25 -16.66 -2.04
CA PHE A 213 12.10 -15.22 -2.27
C PHE A 213 12.70 -14.39 -1.13
N ASP A 214 12.51 -14.80 0.11
CA ASP A 214 13.09 -14.10 1.27
C ASP A 214 14.62 -14.12 1.22
N ALA A 215 15.21 -15.29 0.93
CA ALA A 215 16.66 -15.38 0.77
C ALA A 215 17.18 -14.52 -0.40
N PHE A 216 16.46 -14.55 -1.53
CA PHE A 216 16.81 -13.77 -2.72
C PHE A 216 16.76 -12.26 -2.45
N THR A 217 15.71 -11.76 -1.80
CA THR A 217 15.57 -10.33 -1.44
C THR A 217 16.56 -9.89 -0.35
N GLN A 218 17.05 -10.83 0.47
CA GLN A 218 18.14 -10.62 1.44
C GLN A 218 19.55 -10.78 0.80
N GLY A 219 19.63 -10.89 -0.53
CA GLY A 219 20.90 -10.92 -1.26
C GLY A 219 21.59 -12.28 -1.31
N THR A 220 20.85 -13.38 -1.11
CA THR A 220 21.37 -14.75 -1.19
C THR A 220 20.62 -15.60 -2.21
N LEU A 221 21.31 -16.02 -3.26
CA LEU A 221 20.78 -16.90 -4.29
C LEU A 221 20.85 -18.37 -3.84
N ARG A 222 19.74 -18.92 -3.35
CA ARG A 222 19.65 -20.35 -3.00
C ARG A 222 19.37 -21.21 -4.24
N PRO A 223 19.75 -22.50 -4.25
CA PRO A 223 19.34 -23.43 -5.30
C PRO A 223 17.81 -23.49 -5.43
N LEU A 224 17.32 -23.51 -6.67
CA LEU A 224 15.91 -23.71 -7.00
C LEU A 224 15.68 -25.16 -7.41
N ASP A 225 14.67 -25.77 -6.81
CA ASP A 225 14.17 -27.09 -7.20
C ASP A 225 12.75 -26.93 -7.74
N LYS A 226 12.43 -27.58 -8.86
CA LYS A 226 11.09 -27.53 -9.48
C LYS A 226 9.97 -27.99 -8.55
N THR A 227 10.28 -28.80 -7.54
CA THR A 227 9.33 -29.21 -6.51
C THR A 227 8.92 -28.07 -5.57
N MET A 228 9.61 -26.92 -5.61
CA MET A 228 9.35 -25.78 -4.73
C MET A 228 8.09 -24.98 -5.08
N TRP A 229 7.54 -25.12 -6.27
CA TRP A 229 6.35 -24.35 -6.70
C TRP A 229 5.22 -25.26 -7.19
N GLN A 230 4.99 -26.38 -6.51
CA GLN A 230 3.81 -27.20 -6.78
C GLN A 230 2.54 -26.38 -6.60
N ASN A 231 1.65 -26.44 -7.61
CA ASN A 231 0.42 -25.65 -7.67
C ASN A 231 0.63 -24.12 -7.73
N TYR A 232 1.82 -23.67 -8.15
CA TYR A 232 2.13 -22.26 -8.38
C TYR A 232 2.91 -22.11 -9.70
N ASP A 233 2.51 -21.18 -10.58
CA ASP A 233 3.19 -20.98 -11.88
C ASP A 233 4.39 -20.03 -11.71
N PHE A 234 5.55 -20.61 -11.40
CA PHE A 234 6.82 -19.90 -11.33
C PHE A 234 7.74 -20.28 -12.50
N ARG A 235 8.30 -19.26 -13.16
CA ARG A 235 9.16 -19.43 -14.33
C ARG A 235 10.32 -18.44 -14.30
N ILE A 236 11.46 -18.87 -14.85
CA ILE A 236 12.64 -18.04 -15.06
C ILE A 236 12.85 -17.89 -16.56
N PHE A 237 12.98 -16.65 -17.01
CA PHE A 237 13.23 -16.32 -18.40
C PHE A 237 14.60 -15.66 -18.54
N THR A 238 15.35 -16.07 -19.57
CA THR A 238 16.59 -15.40 -19.99
C THR A 238 16.35 -14.35 -21.08
N ASP A 239 15.08 -14.13 -21.46
CA ASP A 239 14.66 -13.24 -22.54
C ASP A 239 13.39 -12.50 -22.09
N ALA A 240 13.51 -11.18 -21.89
CA ALA A 240 12.43 -10.33 -21.42
C ALA A 240 11.26 -10.25 -22.41
N GLU A 241 11.50 -10.40 -23.71
CA GLU A 241 10.44 -10.37 -24.71
C GLU A 241 9.60 -11.66 -24.67
N LYS A 242 10.23 -12.82 -24.45
CA LYS A 242 9.48 -14.08 -24.22
C LYS A 242 8.65 -14.02 -22.95
N MET A 243 9.20 -13.46 -21.87
CA MET A 243 8.45 -13.24 -20.64
C MET A 243 7.24 -12.32 -20.89
N ARG A 244 7.42 -11.21 -21.64
CA ARG A 244 6.33 -10.29 -21.97
C ARG A 244 5.21 -10.97 -22.75
N GLN A 245 5.55 -11.79 -23.74
CA GLN A 245 4.58 -12.54 -24.53
C GLN A 245 3.75 -13.49 -23.66
N GLU A 246 4.39 -14.17 -22.70
CA GLU A 246 3.67 -15.01 -21.74
C GLU A 246 2.74 -14.17 -20.84
N ILE A 247 3.20 -13.00 -20.35
CA ILE A 247 2.35 -12.10 -19.55
C ILE A 247 1.14 -11.60 -20.34
N ILE A 248 1.28 -11.27 -21.63
CA ILE A 248 0.15 -10.89 -22.49
C ILE A 248 -0.85 -12.03 -22.62
N LYS A 249 -0.35 -13.25 -22.85
CA LYS A 249 -1.18 -14.45 -22.90
C LYS A 249 -1.95 -14.63 -21.59
N ARG A 250 -1.27 -14.57 -20.44
CA ARG A 250 -1.90 -14.67 -19.12
C ARG A 250 -2.89 -13.54 -18.83
N ASN A 251 -2.61 -12.32 -19.29
CA ASN A 251 -3.56 -11.21 -19.18
C ASN A 251 -4.84 -11.47 -19.98
N ASN A 252 -4.75 -12.11 -21.15
CA ASN A 252 -5.92 -12.45 -21.95
C ASN A 252 -6.74 -13.61 -21.36
N GLU A 253 -6.08 -14.55 -20.67
CA GLU A 253 -6.72 -15.70 -20.03
C GLU A 253 -7.38 -15.32 -18.69
N GLU A 254 -6.66 -14.59 -17.83
CA GLU A 254 -7.04 -14.38 -16.43
C GLU A 254 -7.25 -12.89 -16.07
N GLY A 255 -6.82 -11.96 -16.94
CA GLY A 255 -6.77 -10.53 -16.60
C GLY A 255 -5.68 -10.19 -15.57
N LEU A 256 -5.52 -8.90 -15.27
CA LEU A 256 -4.62 -8.37 -14.21
C LEU A 256 -3.21 -8.97 -14.22
N ALA A 257 -2.61 -9.12 -15.41
CA ALA A 257 -1.22 -9.51 -15.54
C ALA A 257 -0.39 -8.34 -16.09
N ARG A 258 0.74 -8.03 -15.46
CA ARG A 258 1.57 -6.87 -15.85
C ARG A 258 3.05 -7.20 -15.84
N VAL A 259 3.79 -6.50 -16.71
CA VAL A 259 5.24 -6.48 -16.64
C VAL A 259 5.65 -5.41 -15.63
N LEU A 260 6.58 -5.77 -14.76
CA LEU A 260 7.16 -4.93 -13.73
C LEU A 260 8.68 -4.92 -13.90
N SER A 261 9.34 -3.92 -13.33
CA SER A 261 10.80 -3.90 -13.26
C SER A 261 11.28 -3.31 -11.95
N THR A 262 12.43 -3.80 -11.48
CA THR A 262 13.20 -3.09 -10.45
C THR A 262 13.78 -1.79 -11.01
N SER A 263 14.38 -0.97 -10.16
CA SER A 263 15.04 0.29 -10.55
C SER A 263 16.29 0.07 -11.40
N GLY A 264 16.83 1.17 -11.96
CA GLY A 264 18.15 1.21 -12.57
C GLY A 264 18.16 1.32 -14.09
N TYR A 265 17.00 1.25 -14.74
CA TYR A 265 16.87 1.74 -16.11
C TYR A 265 16.76 3.26 -16.14
N PRO A 266 17.26 3.93 -17.18
CA PRO A 266 17.15 5.38 -17.32
C PRO A 266 15.68 5.82 -17.30
N SER A 267 15.37 6.77 -16.42
CA SER A 267 14.12 7.51 -16.43
C SER A 267 14.48 8.97 -16.13
N THR A 268 14.39 9.84 -17.13
CA THR A 268 14.57 11.28 -16.92
C THR A 268 13.22 11.90 -16.64
N LEU A 269 13.13 12.88 -15.74
CA LEU A 269 11.87 13.59 -15.50
C LEU A 269 11.73 14.73 -16.53
N ASP A 270 11.79 14.39 -17.82
CA ASP A 270 11.72 15.36 -18.94
C ASP A 270 10.33 15.42 -19.62
N GLY A 271 9.37 14.63 -19.12
CA GLY A 271 8.03 14.53 -19.69
C GLY A 271 7.94 13.64 -20.93
N GLY A 272 9.06 13.03 -21.34
CA GLY A 272 9.15 12.07 -22.43
C GLY A 272 8.78 10.65 -22.03
N LYS A 273 8.77 9.75 -23.03
CA LYS A 273 8.64 8.30 -22.78
C LYS A 273 10.02 7.71 -22.54
N HIS A 274 10.28 7.25 -21.32
CA HIS A 274 11.47 6.47 -21.00
C HIS A 274 11.20 4.99 -21.24
N TYR A 275 12.20 4.29 -21.77
CA TYR A 275 12.04 2.89 -22.18
C TYR A 275 12.99 2.00 -21.41
N ILE A 276 12.46 0.86 -20.96
CA ILE A 276 13.27 -0.29 -20.58
C ILE A 276 13.63 -1.05 -21.86
N LYS A 277 14.91 -1.40 -21.98
CA LYS A 277 15.44 -2.13 -23.13
C LYS A 277 16.26 -3.31 -22.63
N GLU A 278 15.90 -4.52 -23.05
CA GLU A 278 16.60 -5.76 -22.72
C GLU A 278 16.60 -6.70 -23.93
N GLY A 279 17.73 -6.78 -24.64
CA GLY A 279 17.79 -7.49 -25.93
C GLY A 279 16.75 -6.96 -26.92
N ASN A 280 15.78 -7.80 -27.30
CA ASN A 280 14.68 -7.44 -28.20
C ASN A 280 13.49 -6.77 -27.49
N PHE A 281 13.45 -6.80 -26.16
CA PHE A 281 12.39 -6.18 -25.39
C PHE A 281 12.57 -4.66 -25.39
N LYS A 282 11.48 -3.93 -25.66
CA LYS A 282 11.40 -2.47 -25.51
C LYS A 282 9.99 -2.05 -25.11
N MET A 283 9.84 -1.52 -23.91
CA MET A 283 8.55 -0.98 -23.43
C MET A 283 8.76 0.30 -22.64
N PRO A 284 7.82 1.26 -22.71
CA PRO A 284 7.87 2.44 -21.88
C PRO A 284 7.65 2.09 -20.41
N TRP A 285 8.26 2.87 -19.51
CA TRP A 285 7.85 2.92 -18.10
C TRP A 285 6.39 3.35 -17.97
N ASP A 286 5.76 2.95 -16.87
CA ASP A 286 4.45 3.45 -16.48
C ASP A 286 4.43 4.97 -16.42
N GLN A 287 3.31 5.54 -16.84
CA GLN A 287 3.13 6.98 -16.91
C GLN A 287 2.10 7.45 -15.90
N TYR A 288 2.24 8.70 -15.46
CA TYR A 288 1.22 9.30 -14.62
C TYR A 288 -0.10 9.36 -15.38
N ASN A 289 -1.08 8.62 -14.88
CA ASN A 289 -2.39 8.48 -15.49
C ASN A 289 -3.43 9.31 -14.71
N TYR A 290 -4.14 10.19 -15.43
CA TYR A 290 -5.17 11.08 -14.90
C TYR A 290 -6.53 10.42 -14.73
N THR A 291 -6.73 9.17 -15.16
CA THR A 291 -8.01 8.50 -14.96
C THR A 291 -8.23 8.12 -13.49
N SER A 292 -9.50 7.92 -13.14
CA SER A 292 -9.89 7.40 -11.82
C SER A 292 -9.67 5.89 -11.68
N THR A 293 -9.29 5.20 -12.74
CA THR A 293 -9.01 3.76 -12.72
C THR A 293 -7.56 3.52 -12.31
N PRO A 294 -7.29 2.56 -11.42
CA PRO A 294 -5.93 2.19 -11.06
C PRO A 294 -5.15 1.64 -12.26
N TRP A 295 -3.87 1.96 -12.37
CA TRP A 295 -2.97 1.55 -13.45
C TRP A 295 -3.06 0.06 -13.78
N ALA A 296 -3.03 -0.81 -12.78
CA ALA A 296 -3.07 -2.27 -12.97
C ALA A 296 -4.38 -2.78 -13.62
N GLU A 297 -5.46 -2.01 -13.54
CA GLU A 297 -6.78 -2.38 -14.06
C GLU A 297 -7.07 -1.76 -15.44
N ILE A 298 -6.23 -0.84 -15.91
CA ILE A 298 -6.39 -0.19 -17.23
C ILE A 298 -5.89 -1.15 -18.32
N PRO A 299 -6.70 -1.55 -19.32
CA PRO A 299 -6.27 -2.50 -20.34
C PRO A 299 -5.00 -2.07 -21.09
N GLU A 300 -4.86 -0.79 -21.39
CA GLU A 300 -3.76 -0.23 -22.18
C GLU A 300 -2.40 -0.36 -21.48
N THR A 301 -2.37 -0.43 -20.15
CA THR A 301 -1.13 -0.50 -19.35
C THR A 301 -0.44 -1.85 -19.45
N ILE A 302 -1.04 -2.84 -20.13
CA ILE A 302 -0.31 -4.05 -20.58
C ILE A 302 0.87 -3.70 -21.49
N ASN A 303 0.84 -2.52 -22.13
CA ASN A 303 1.90 -2.00 -22.98
C ASN A 303 2.91 -1.11 -22.24
N GLU A 304 2.89 -1.11 -20.91
CA GLU A 304 3.81 -0.37 -20.04
C GLU A 304 4.52 -1.31 -19.06
N VAL A 305 5.66 -0.87 -18.52
CA VAL A 305 6.33 -1.55 -17.40
C VAL A 305 6.06 -0.81 -16.11
N GLY A 306 5.42 -1.49 -15.16
CA GLY A 306 5.13 -0.93 -13.84
C GLY A 306 6.38 -0.84 -12.97
N SER A 307 6.60 0.33 -12.39
CA SER A 307 7.58 0.55 -11.33
C SER A 307 7.10 0.03 -9.97
N ILE A 308 8.04 -0.11 -9.04
CA ILE A 308 7.76 -0.42 -7.63
C ILE A 308 6.78 0.57 -6.98
N TYR A 309 6.69 1.80 -7.48
CA TYR A 309 5.80 2.85 -6.97
C TYR A 309 4.37 2.73 -7.47
N THR A 310 4.14 1.98 -8.54
CA THR A 310 2.84 1.88 -9.20
C THR A 310 2.18 0.54 -8.94
N CYS A 311 2.97 -0.53 -8.78
CA CYS A 311 2.46 -1.86 -8.48
C CYS A 311 2.23 -2.13 -6.98
N GLN A 312 2.80 -1.33 -6.09
CA GLN A 312 2.63 -1.51 -4.64
C GLN A 312 1.15 -1.44 -4.25
N GLY A 313 0.73 -2.36 -3.38
CA GLY A 313 -0.66 -2.47 -2.93
C GLY A 313 -1.59 -3.26 -3.89
N PHE A 314 -1.13 -3.63 -5.09
CA PHE A 314 -1.93 -4.42 -6.05
C PHE A 314 -1.57 -5.90 -6.03
N ASP A 315 -2.60 -6.74 -6.08
CA ASP A 315 -2.46 -8.18 -6.25
C ASP A 315 -2.69 -8.53 -7.73
N LEU A 316 -1.61 -8.77 -8.47
CA LEU A 316 -1.68 -9.22 -9.86
C LEU A 316 -1.97 -10.72 -9.92
N ASN A 317 -2.70 -11.17 -10.95
CA ASN A 317 -2.85 -12.58 -11.25
C ASN A 317 -1.52 -13.20 -11.70
N TYR A 318 -0.77 -12.46 -12.52
CA TYR A 318 0.58 -12.80 -12.95
C TYR A 318 1.44 -11.54 -13.00
N ALA A 319 2.67 -11.65 -12.51
CA ALA A 319 3.67 -10.59 -12.59
C ALA A 319 4.89 -11.09 -13.35
N GLY A 320 5.27 -10.38 -14.41
CA GLY A 320 6.55 -10.60 -15.08
C GLY A 320 7.54 -9.57 -14.57
N ILE A 321 8.55 -9.98 -13.78
CA ILE A 321 9.49 -9.05 -13.14
C ILE A 321 10.81 -9.08 -13.90
N ILE A 322 11.19 -7.93 -14.46
CA ILE A 322 12.53 -7.69 -14.99
C ILE A 322 13.43 -7.28 -13.83
N ILE A 323 14.47 -8.08 -13.57
CA ILE A 323 15.52 -7.76 -12.61
C ILE A 323 16.49 -6.79 -13.29
N GLY A 324 16.45 -5.54 -12.86
CA GLY A 324 17.14 -4.43 -13.49
C GLY A 324 18.66 -4.41 -13.26
N PRO A 325 19.38 -3.52 -13.98
CA PRO A 325 20.83 -3.49 -14.05
C PRO A 325 21.60 -3.42 -12.72
N PRO A 326 21.08 -2.78 -11.65
CA PRO A 326 21.80 -2.68 -10.38
C PRO A 326 21.98 -4.00 -9.65
N ILE A 327 21.23 -5.06 -10.01
CA ILE A 327 21.26 -6.34 -9.30
C ILE A 327 22.10 -7.32 -10.10
N SER A 328 23.19 -7.80 -9.49
CA SER A 328 24.06 -8.81 -10.10
C SER A 328 24.50 -9.87 -9.11
N GLN A 329 24.87 -11.05 -9.59
CA GLN A 329 25.49 -12.06 -8.76
C GLN A 329 26.98 -11.73 -8.58
N VAL A 330 27.46 -11.73 -7.34
CA VAL A 330 28.88 -11.67 -7.04
C VAL A 330 29.54 -12.92 -7.65
N PRO A 331 30.51 -12.77 -8.56
CA PRO A 331 31.06 -13.88 -9.33
C PRO A 331 31.50 -15.05 -8.45
N HIS A 332 31.12 -16.27 -8.86
CA HIS A 332 31.44 -17.52 -8.16
C HIS A 332 30.88 -17.67 -6.74
N THR A 333 29.93 -16.81 -6.32
CA THR A 333 29.28 -16.92 -5.02
C THR A 333 27.76 -16.95 -5.16
N ASN A 334 27.07 -17.34 -4.10
CA ASN A 334 25.61 -17.27 -4.01
C ASN A 334 25.12 -15.92 -3.45
N LYS A 335 25.91 -14.85 -3.57
CA LYS A 335 25.56 -13.52 -3.06
C LYS A 335 25.18 -12.58 -4.19
N LEU A 336 24.19 -11.72 -3.94
CA LEU A 336 23.79 -10.65 -4.85
C LEU A 336 24.40 -9.33 -4.37
N GLN A 337 24.72 -8.44 -5.31
CA GLN A 337 25.22 -7.10 -5.10
C GLN A 337 24.47 -6.08 -5.95
#